data_AF-A0A1M6AF24-F1
#
_entry.id   AF-A0A1M6AF24-F1
#
_cell.length_a   1.000
_cell.length_b   1.000
_cell.length_c   1.000
_cell.angle_alpha   90.00
_cell.angle_beta   90.00
_cell.angle_gamma   90.00
#
_symmetry.space_group_name_H-M   'P 1'
#
loop_
_entity.id
_entity.type
_entity.pdbx_description
1 polymer ?
#
loop_
_entity_poly.entity_id
_entity_poly.type
_entity_poly.pdbx_seq_one_letter_code
_entity_poly.pdbx_strand_id
1 'polypeptide(L)'
;MNKITLYHGSDKIISEPKINLGKKYNDYGQGLYCTRHLELAKEWAVDEGRDGFVNIYELDIKGLKVLDLNSEDYSILHWLTVLLEHRVLNVNAPVAIEGMEYLKRHYHISLDDYDVVLGYRADDSYFSFARAFISNSISIAQLEKAMYLGNLGTQYFIKSKNAFSKLNFIEALPVDSTEFFSKKNQRDTKARADYEKITNAMDRDGVYILDLIRKEK
;
A
#
# COMPACT_ATOMS: atom_id res chain seq x y z
N MET A 1 -18.34 11.00 17.21
CA MET A 1 -17.98 11.74 15.98
C MET A 1 -17.49 10.73 14.97
N ASN A 2 -18.06 10.68 13.76
CA ASN A 2 -17.73 9.67 12.72
C ASN A 2 -17.00 10.31 11.53
N LYS A 3 -16.36 11.48 11.72
CA LYS A 3 -15.65 12.18 10.66
C LYS A 3 -14.16 12.01 10.85
N ILE A 4 -13.45 11.72 9.77
CA ILE A 4 -11.99 11.60 9.77
C ILE A 4 -11.40 12.52 8.71
N THR A 5 -10.34 13.24 9.07
CA THR A 5 -9.49 14.02 8.16
C THR A 5 -8.58 13.11 7.34
N LEU A 6 -8.53 13.28 6.03
CA LEU A 6 -7.68 12.50 5.14
C LEU A 6 -6.83 13.44 4.28
N TYR A 7 -5.58 13.05 4.06
CA TYR A 7 -4.59 13.82 3.31
C TYR A 7 -4.20 13.07 2.05
N HIS A 8 -4.22 13.75 0.90
CA HIS A 8 -3.76 13.22 -0.38
C HIS A 8 -2.67 14.12 -0.96
N GLY A 9 -1.46 13.59 -1.12
CA GLY A 9 -0.41 14.27 -1.86
C GLY A 9 -0.58 14.13 -3.37
N SER A 10 -0.51 15.24 -4.10
CA SER A 10 -0.52 15.25 -5.57
C SER A 10 0.23 16.45 -6.15
N ASP A 11 0.48 16.41 -7.44
CA ASP A 11 1.06 17.51 -8.24
C ASP A 11 0.09 18.68 -8.49
N LYS A 12 -1.18 18.53 -8.10
CA LYS A 12 -2.27 19.48 -8.35
C LYS A 12 -3.26 19.53 -7.20
N ILE A 13 -4.07 20.58 -7.19
CA ILE A 13 -5.25 20.69 -6.34
C ILE A 13 -6.37 19.80 -6.91
N ILE A 14 -6.98 19.00 -6.04
CA ILE A 14 -8.07 18.06 -6.37
C ILE A 14 -9.25 18.39 -5.45
N SER A 15 -10.00 19.44 -5.78
CA SER A 15 -11.19 19.82 -5.02
C SER A 15 -12.38 18.87 -5.24
N GLU A 16 -12.40 18.18 -6.38
CA GLU A 16 -13.47 17.25 -6.77
C GLU A 16 -12.85 15.90 -7.20
N PRO A 17 -12.45 15.04 -6.24
CA PRO A 17 -11.86 13.76 -6.57
C PRO A 17 -12.89 12.85 -7.23
N LYS A 18 -12.49 12.13 -8.28
CA LYS A 18 -13.35 11.22 -9.04
C LYS A 18 -13.00 9.77 -8.72
N ILE A 19 -13.99 8.88 -8.80
CA ILE A 19 -13.80 7.43 -8.59
C ILE A 19 -12.73 6.85 -9.54
N ASN A 20 -12.64 7.38 -10.76
CA ASN A 20 -11.67 6.93 -11.75
C ASN A 20 -10.35 7.72 -11.68
N LEU A 21 -10.02 8.31 -10.52
CA LEU A 21 -8.73 8.98 -10.32
C LEU A 21 -7.62 7.94 -10.17
N GLY A 22 -6.39 8.31 -10.57
CA GLY A 22 -5.22 7.45 -10.43
C GLY A 22 -5.07 6.42 -11.55
N LYS A 23 -4.08 5.54 -11.39
CA LYS A 23 -3.75 4.51 -12.38
C LYS A 23 -4.61 3.28 -12.12
N LYS A 24 -4.98 2.54 -13.18
CA LYS A 24 -5.72 1.28 -13.10
C LYS A 24 -5.02 0.25 -12.19
N TYR A 25 -3.69 0.21 -12.26
CA TYR A 25 -2.84 -0.72 -11.54
C TYR A 25 -2.20 -0.07 -10.31
N ASN A 26 -2.97 0.66 -9.51
CA ASN A 26 -2.55 1.11 -8.17
C ASN A 26 -2.74 -0.02 -7.13
N ASP A 27 -2.25 0.15 -5.91
CA ASP A 27 -2.13 -0.92 -4.89
C ASP A 27 -3.42 -1.73 -4.66
N TYR A 28 -4.56 -1.07 -4.78
CA TYR A 28 -5.90 -1.61 -4.52
C TYR A 28 -6.87 -1.36 -5.71
N GLY A 29 -6.34 -0.91 -6.85
CA GLY A 29 -7.14 -0.52 -8.01
C GLY A 29 -7.31 1.01 -8.17
N GLN A 30 -8.32 1.41 -8.95
CA GLN A 30 -8.52 2.82 -9.30
C GLN A 30 -9.41 3.53 -8.26
N GLY A 31 -9.02 4.74 -7.85
CA GLY A 31 -9.69 5.47 -6.78
C GLY A 31 -8.80 6.52 -6.12
N LEU A 32 -9.25 7.05 -4.98
CA LEU A 32 -8.51 8.06 -4.23
C LEU A 32 -7.73 7.41 -3.09
N TYR A 33 -6.44 7.73 -3.02
CA TYR A 33 -5.51 7.22 -2.00
C TYR A 33 -5.15 8.34 -1.03
N CYS A 34 -5.51 8.16 0.23
CA CYS A 34 -5.24 9.13 1.28
C CYS A 34 -4.45 8.50 2.43
N THR A 35 -3.95 9.34 3.33
CA THR A 35 -3.39 8.92 4.62
C THR A 35 -3.90 9.81 5.75
N ARG A 36 -3.79 9.33 6.99
CA ARG A 36 -4.06 10.13 8.20
C ARG A 36 -2.83 10.94 8.65
N HIS A 37 -1.70 10.77 7.98
CA HIS A 37 -0.43 11.40 8.34
C HIS A 37 -0.09 12.54 7.38
N LEU A 38 -0.22 13.78 7.83
CA LEU A 38 0.04 14.98 7.02
C LEU A 38 1.46 14.97 6.42
N GLU A 39 2.49 14.71 7.24
CA GLU A 39 3.88 14.72 6.76
C GLU A 39 4.13 13.68 5.67
N LEU A 40 3.50 12.50 5.77
CA LEU A 40 3.58 11.47 4.75
C LEU A 40 2.88 11.92 3.45
N ALA A 41 1.73 12.59 3.56
CA ALA A 41 1.07 13.15 2.37
C ALA A 41 1.90 14.26 1.70
N LYS A 42 2.66 15.06 2.47
CA LYS A 42 3.60 16.04 1.91
C LYS A 42 4.73 15.36 1.14
N GLU A 43 5.31 14.28 1.68
CA GLU A 43 6.27 13.44 0.96
C GLU A 43 5.69 12.86 -0.35
N TRP A 44 4.40 12.52 -0.37
CA TRP A 44 3.74 12.00 -1.58
C TRP A 44 3.47 13.06 -2.63
N ALA A 45 3.35 14.33 -2.24
CA ALA A 45 2.97 15.42 -3.13
C ALA A 45 4.10 15.83 -4.10
N VAL A 46 5.35 15.63 -3.69
CA VAL A 46 6.54 16.18 -4.36
C VAL A 46 7.37 15.14 -5.11
N ASP A 47 8.10 15.60 -6.12
CA ASP A 47 9.19 14.88 -6.79
C ASP A 47 10.42 15.81 -6.93
N GLU A 48 11.50 15.32 -7.52
CA GLU A 48 12.74 16.09 -7.73
C GLU A 48 12.45 17.37 -8.51
N GLY A 49 12.64 18.53 -7.86
CA GLY A 49 12.39 19.84 -8.44
C GLY A 49 10.92 20.13 -8.77
N ARG A 50 9.98 19.31 -8.27
CA ARG A 50 8.54 19.47 -8.52
C ARG A 50 7.79 19.61 -7.19
N ASP A 51 7.35 20.83 -6.93
CA ASP A 51 6.43 21.13 -5.83
C ASP A 51 5.08 20.40 -6.00
N GLY A 52 4.31 20.38 -4.92
CA GLY A 52 3.01 19.71 -4.92
C GLY A 52 2.02 20.33 -3.95
N PHE A 53 0.93 19.61 -3.74
CA PHE A 53 -0.14 19.97 -2.84
C PHE A 53 -0.54 18.79 -1.97
N VAL A 54 -0.83 19.07 -0.69
CA VAL A 54 -1.64 18.17 0.12
C VAL A 54 -3.09 18.63 0.05
N ASN A 55 -3.94 17.81 -0.55
CA ASN A 55 -5.38 17.99 -0.53
C ASN A 55 -5.94 17.39 0.75
N ILE A 56 -6.68 18.20 1.51
CA ILE A 56 -7.29 17.84 2.78
C ILE A 56 -8.77 17.56 2.55
N TYR A 57 -9.21 16.41 3.03
CA TYR A 57 -10.61 16.00 2.98
C TYR A 57 -11.13 15.65 4.37
N GLU A 58 -12.43 15.77 4.55
CA GLU A 58 -13.16 15.17 5.65
C GLU A 58 -14.08 14.07 5.11
N LEU A 59 -13.91 12.85 5.62
CA LEU A 59 -14.73 11.68 5.28
C LEU A 59 -15.65 11.35 6.45
N ASP A 60 -16.96 11.33 6.22
CA ASP A 60 -17.93 10.73 7.16
C ASP A 60 -17.97 9.20 6.97
N ILE A 61 -17.40 8.46 7.93
CA ILE A 61 -17.33 7.00 7.89
C ILE A 61 -18.63 6.32 8.31
N LYS A 62 -19.63 7.08 8.78
CA LYS A 62 -20.89 6.50 9.26
C LYS A 62 -21.60 5.73 8.15
N GLY A 63 -21.80 4.43 8.36
CA GLY A 63 -22.49 3.56 7.41
C GLY A 63 -21.71 3.30 6.12
N LEU A 64 -20.39 3.54 6.12
CA LEU A 64 -19.51 3.01 5.09
C LEU A 64 -19.05 1.60 5.49
N LYS A 65 -18.95 0.69 4.52
CA LYS A 65 -18.29 -0.60 4.69
C LYS A 65 -16.78 -0.39 4.60
N VAL A 66 -16.08 -0.59 5.70
CA VAL A 66 -14.64 -0.39 5.79
C VAL A 66 -13.96 -1.74 5.95
N LEU A 67 -13.03 -2.06 5.04
CA LEU A 67 -12.12 -3.20 5.19
C LEU A 67 -10.82 -2.69 5.78
N ASP A 68 -10.35 -3.28 6.87
CA ASP A 68 -9.03 -3.01 7.42
C ASP A 68 -8.12 -4.23 7.27
N LEU A 69 -7.29 -4.23 6.21
CA LEU A 69 -6.32 -5.29 5.93
C LEU A 69 -5.18 -5.34 6.96
N ASN A 70 -5.07 -4.35 7.84
CA ASN A 70 -4.08 -4.30 8.91
C ASN A 70 -4.65 -4.75 10.26
N SER A 71 -5.93 -5.17 10.30
CA SER A 71 -6.55 -5.73 11.51
C SER A 71 -6.04 -7.15 11.80
N GLU A 72 -6.29 -7.62 13.03
CA GLU A 72 -5.87 -8.96 13.48
C GLU A 72 -6.55 -10.12 12.72
N ASP A 73 -7.65 -9.83 12.01
CA ASP A 73 -8.34 -10.80 11.16
C ASP A 73 -7.53 -11.17 9.91
N TYR A 74 -6.53 -10.37 9.54
CA TYR A 74 -5.75 -10.55 8.32
C TYR A 74 -4.25 -10.62 8.58
N SER A 75 -3.62 -11.58 7.90
CA SER A 75 -2.16 -11.67 7.84
C SER A 75 -1.58 -10.80 6.73
N ILE A 76 -0.25 -10.60 6.77
CA ILE A 76 0.49 -9.91 5.71
C ILE A 76 0.27 -10.53 4.32
N LEU A 77 -0.04 -11.83 4.26
CA LEU A 77 -0.26 -12.55 3.02
C LEU A 77 -1.59 -12.15 2.35
N HIS A 78 -2.60 -11.75 3.13
CA HIS A 78 -3.83 -11.20 2.58
C HIS A 78 -3.57 -9.85 1.90
N TRP A 79 -2.90 -8.94 2.61
CA TRP A 79 -2.48 -7.66 2.03
C TRP A 79 -1.62 -7.86 0.77
N LEU A 80 -0.64 -8.76 0.83
CA LEU A 80 0.25 -9.05 -0.29
C LEU A 80 -0.54 -9.59 -1.48
N THR A 81 -1.50 -10.49 -1.24
CA THR A 81 -2.34 -11.06 -2.30
C THR A 81 -3.13 -9.97 -3.00
N VAL A 82 -3.78 -9.08 -2.25
CA VAL A 82 -4.50 -7.93 -2.82
C VAL A 82 -3.57 -7.05 -3.65
N LEU A 83 -2.36 -6.75 -3.15
CA LEU A 83 -1.37 -5.97 -3.90
C LEU A 83 -1.00 -6.65 -5.23
N LEU A 84 -0.72 -7.95 -5.18
CA LEU A 84 -0.30 -8.76 -6.34
C LEU A 84 -1.39 -8.92 -7.40
N GLU A 85 -2.66 -8.82 -7.02
CA GLU A 85 -3.80 -8.89 -7.94
C GLU A 85 -4.03 -7.59 -8.71
N HIS A 86 -3.70 -6.44 -8.11
CA HIS A 86 -3.94 -5.13 -8.73
C HIS A 86 -2.72 -4.55 -9.44
N ARG A 87 -1.51 -4.97 -9.07
CA ARG A 87 -0.25 -4.48 -9.64
C ARG A 87 0.26 -5.40 -10.74
N VAL A 88 0.81 -4.82 -11.80
CA VAL A 88 1.48 -5.58 -12.86
C VAL A 88 2.90 -5.92 -12.42
N LEU A 89 3.16 -7.20 -12.14
CA LEU A 89 4.50 -7.70 -11.91
C LEU A 89 4.93 -8.62 -13.06
N ASN A 90 6.13 -8.38 -13.59
CA ASN A 90 6.76 -9.31 -14.51
C ASN A 90 7.36 -10.47 -13.71
N VAL A 91 6.65 -11.60 -13.69
CA VAL A 91 7.04 -12.81 -12.95
C VAL A 91 7.13 -13.97 -13.93
N ASN A 92 8.35 -14.48 -14.15
CA ASN A 92 8.59 -15.57 -15.11
C ASN A 92 9.08 -16.86 -14.45
N ALA A 93 9.50 -16.81 -13.18
CA ALA A 93 10.00 -17.98 -12.47
C ALA A 93 8.84 -18.92 -12.10
N PRO A 94 8.91 -20.24 -12.39
CA PRO A 94 7.83 -21.19 -12.10
C PRO A 94 7.35 -21.16 -10.65
N VAL A 95 8.27 -21.11 -9.67
CA VAL A 95 7.93 -21.02 -8.24
C VAL A 95 7.11 -19.77 -7.89
N ALA A 96 7.38 -18.66 -8.58
CA ALA A 96 6.68 -17.42 -8.33
C ALA A 96 5.30 -17.39 -9.00
N ILE A 97 5.15 -18.04 -10.16
CA ILE A 97 3.83 -18.25 -10.77
C ILE A 97 2.97 -19.14 -9.87
N GLU A 98 3.50 -20.29 -9.42
CA GLU A 98 2.79 -21.18 -8.49
C GLU A 98 2.50 -20.49 -7.15
N GLY A 99 3.44 -19.69 -6.64
CA GLY A 99 3.27 -18.91 -5.42
C GLY A 99 2.17 -17.87 -5.53
N MET A 100 2.07 -17.16 -6.66
CA MET A 100 0.95 -16.23 -6.90
C MET A 100 -0.39 -16.95 -6.92
N GLU A 101 -0.48 -18.11 -7.58
CA GLU A 101 -1.72 -18.89 -7.64
C GLU A 101 -2.09 -19.47 -6.27
N TYR A 102 -1.10 -19.92 -5.48
CA TYR A 102 -1.31 -20.33 -4.09
C TYR A 102 -1.86 -19.17 -3.26
N LEU A 103 -1.24 -17.99 -3.33
CA LEU A 103 -1.68 -16.80 -2.59
C LEU A 103 -3.13 -16.42 -2.94
N LYS A 104 -3.48 -16.38 -4.23
CA LYS A 104 -4.86 -16.12 -4.67
C LYS A 104 -5.86 -17.16 -4.15
N ARG A 105 -5.50 -18.44 -4.15
CA ARG A 105 -6.41 -19.49 -3.66
C ARG A 105 -6.70 -19.38 -2.16
N HIS A 106 -5.70 -18.98 -1.37
CA HIS A 106 -5.76 -19.10 0.09
C HIS A 106 -5.94 -17.78 0.84
N TYR A 107 -5.58 -16.66 0.23
CA TYR A 107 -5.51 -15.34 0.89
C TYR A 107 -6.22 -14.23 0.10
N HIS A 108 -6.95 -14.57 -0.96
CA HIS A 108 -7.75 -13.59 -1.71
C HIS A 108 -8.84 -12.97 -0.84
N ILE A 109 -9.00 -11.66 -0.97
CA ILE A 109 -10.11 -10.90 -0.39
C ILE A 109 -10.71 -10.04 -1.49
N SER A 110 -11.99 -10.24 -1.78
CA SER A 110 -12.70 -9.35 -2.69
C SER A 110 -12.86 -7.97 -2.05
N LEU A 111 -12.43 -6.93 -2.77
CA LEU A 111 -12.60 -5.55 -2.33
C LEU A 111 -13.98 -5.00 -2.72
N ASP A 112 -14.73 -5.66 -3.60
CA ASP A 112 -15.89 -5.08 -4.31
C ASP A 112 -16.94 -4.51 -3.36
N ASP A 113 -17.24 -5.22 -2.28
CA ASP A 113 -18.29 -4.87 -1.32
C ASP A 113 -17.93 -3.71 -0.39
N TYR A 114 -16.68 -3.23 -0.39
CA TYR A 114 -16.22 -2.19 0.52
C TYR A 114 -16.28 -0.79 -0.08
N ASP A 115 -16.54 0.19 0.77
CA ASP A 115 -16.52 1.61 0.43
C ASP A 115 -15.10 2.18 0.54
N VAL A 116 -14.38 1.73 1.56
CA VAL A 116 -13.02 2.13 1.90
C VAL A 116 -12.18 0.91 2.27
N VAL A 117 -10.95 0.84 1.80
CA VAL A 117 -9.97 -0.18 2.19
C VAL A 117 -8.80 0.50 2.90
N LEU A 118 -8.48 0.06 4.10
CA LEU A 118 -7.25 0.41 4.80
C LEU A 118 -6.24 -0.71 4.58
N GLY A 119 -5.01 -0.32 4.32
CA GLY A 119 -3.91 -1.25 4.27
C GLY A 119 -2.59 -0.52 4.08
N TYR A 120 -1.50 -1.28 4.00
CA TYR A 120 -0.19 -0.67 3.77
C TYR A 120 -0.04 -0.07 2.36
N ARG A 121 0.80 0.96 2.23
CA ARG A 121 1.20 1.52 0.93
C ARG A 121 2.34 0.71 0.33
N ALA A 122 2.26 0.34 -0.95
CA ALA A 122 3.42 -0.23 -1.65
C ALA A 122 4.14 0.83 -2.50
N ASP A 123 5.31 1.28 -2.04
CA ASP A 123 6.29 1.99 -2.86
C ASP A 123 7.28 1.03 -3.56
N ASP A 124 8.25 1.58 -4.29
CA ASP A 124 9.23 0.84 -5.09
C ASP A 124 10.00 -0.23 -4.31
N SER A 125 10.30 0.02 -3.03
CA SER A 125 11.05 -0.93 -2.20
C SER A 125 10.20 -2.15 -1.87
N TYR A 126 8.91 -1.96 -1.60
CA TYR A 126 7.99 -3.05 -1.26
C TYR A 126 7.70 -3.98 -2.43
N PHE A 127 7.72 -3.49 -3.66
CA PHE A 127 7.66 -4.37 -4.83
C PHE A 127 8.84 -5.33 -4.90
N SER A 128 10.00 -4.92 -4.39
CA SER A 128 11.16 -5.81 -4.28
C SER A 128 10.94 -6.88 -3.23
N PHE A 129 10.27 -6.55 -2.11
CA PHE A 129 9.97 -7.51 -1.03
C PHE A 129 8.92 -8.53 -1.49
N ALA A 130 7.85 -8.06 -2.13
CA ALA A 130 6.82 -8.89 -2.73
C ALA A 130 7.42 -9.89 -3.74
N ARG A 131 8.28 -9.38 -4.65
CA ARG A 131 9.00 -10.21 -5.63
C ARG A 131 9.93 -11.23 -4.96
N ALA A 132 10.67 -10.83 -3.94
CA ALA A 132 11.56 -11.72 -3.22
C ALA A 132 10.79 -12.85 -2.51
N PHE A 133 9.64 -12.54 -1.91
CA PHE A 133 8.82 -13.54 -1.25
C PHE A 133 8.26 -14.57 -2.25
N ILE A 134 7.59 -14.13 -3.31
CA ILE A 134 7.02 -15.06 -4.31
C ILE A 134 8.11 -15.83 -5.06
N SER A 135 9.33 -15.29 -5.17
CA SER A 135 10.48 -15.99 -5.75
C SER A 135 11.17 -16.95 -4.77
N ASN A 136 10.60 -17.16 -3.57
CA ASN A 136 11.14 -18.02 -2.53
C ASN A 136 12.51 -17.58 -1.97
N SER A 137 12.84 -16.29 -2.07
CA SER A 137 14.12 -15.73 -1.60
C SER A 137 14.09 -15.31 -0.14
N ILE A 138 12.91 -15.00 0.41
CA ILE A 138 12.72 -14.59 1.80
C ILE A 138 11.58 -15.37 2.45
N SER A 139 11.66 -15.59 3.76
CA SER A 139 10.60 -16.21 4.54
C SER A 139 9.44 -15.25 4.80
N ILE A 140 8.31 -15.77 5.28
CA ILE A 140 7.18 -14.96 5.76
C ILE A 140 7.65 -14.02 6.88
N ALA A 141 8.43 -14.51 7.84
CA ALA A 141 8.92 -13.70 8.96
C ALA A 141 9.83 -12.55 8.48
N GLN A 142 10.66 -12.79 7.47
CA GLN A 142 11.47 -11.74 6.85
C GLN A 142 10.61 -10.70 6.12
N LEU A 143 9.57 -11.14 5.40
CA LEU A 143 8.59 -10.25 4.77
C LEU A 143 7.89 -9.38 5.82
N GLU A 144 7.33 -9.97 6.87
CA GLU A 144 6.65 -9.24 7.95
C GLU A 144 7.56 -8.22 8.62
N LYS A 145 8.79 -8.61 8.93
CA LYS A 145 9.78 -7.72 9.53
C LYS A 145 10.16 -6.56 8.61
N ALA A 146 10.31 -6.81 7.30
CA ALA A 146 10.59 -5.77 6.32
C ALA A 146 9.43 -4.78 6.20
N MET A 147 8.21 -5.29 6.24
CA MET A 147 6.99 -4.48 6.22
C MET A 147 6.88 -3.61 7.49
N TYR A 148 7.09 -4.19 8.66
CA TYR A 148 7.04 -3.46 9.93
C TYR A 148 8.11 -2.37 10.03
N LEU A 149 9.36 -2.67 9.66
CA LEU A 149 10.48 -1.73 9.77
C LEU A 149 10.50 -0.64 8.70
N GLY A 150 9.98 -0.95 7.50
CA GLY A 150 9.93 0.00 6.39
C GLY A 150 8.99 1.19 6.63
N ASN A 151 8.14 1.14 7.66
CA ASN A 151 7.22 2.22 8.03
C ASN A 151 6.37 2.69 6.83
N LEU A 152 5.74 1.72 6.15
CA LEU A 152 4.88 1.86 4.95
C LEU A 152 3.91 3.04 5.02
N GLY A 153 3.48 3.37 6.24
CA GLY A 153 2.29 4.15 6.48
C GLY A 153 1.05 3.34 6.13
N THR A 154 -0.06 3.69 6.77
CA THR A 154 -1.38 3.19 6.39
C THR A 154 -1.98 4.15 5.38
N GLN A 155 -2.58 3.60 4.33
CA GLN A 155 -3.35 4.35 3.35
C GLN A 155 -4.82 3.95 3.37
N TYR A 156 -5.67 4.93 3.07
CA TYR A 156 -7.10 4.82 2.91
C TYR A 156 -7.41 4.88 1.42
N PHE A 157 -7.89 3.77 0.86
CA PHE A 157 -8.34 3.69 -0.51
C PHE A 157 -9.86 3.87 -0.56
N ILE A 158 -10.28 5.03 -1.05
CA ILE A 158 -11.69 5.40 -1.23
C ILE A 158 -12.07 5.05 -2.66
N LYS A 159 -13.09 4.19 -2.82
CA LYS A 159 -13.43 3.63 -4.14
C LYS A 159 -14.90 3.66 -4.53
N SER A 160 -15.84 3.70 -3.60
CA SER A 160 -17.27 3.59 -3.94
C SER A 160 -17.95 4.94 -4.11
N LYS A 161 -19.03 4.98 -4.91
CA LYS A 161 -19.89 6.18 -5.02
C LYS A 161 -20.39 6.67 -3.66
N ASN A 162 -20.71 5.76 -2.75
CA ASN A 162 -21.15 6.07 -1.39
C ASN A 162 -20.04 6.79 -0.60
N ALA A 163 -18.80 6.27 -0.63
CA ALA A 163 -17.66 6.93 0.03
C ALA A 163 -17.38 8.33 -0.54
N PHE A 164 -17.35 8.46 -1.88
CA PHE A 164 -17.13 9.76 -2.53
C PHE A 164 -18.23 10.77 -2.22
N SER A 165 -19.49 10.34 -2.08
CA SER A 165 -20.60 11.22 -1.69
C SER A 165 -20.49 11.78 -0.26
N LYS A 166 -19.66 11.15 0.58
CA LYS A 166 -19.40 11.53 1.98
C LYS A 166 -18.03 12.16 2.19
N LEU A 167 -17.29 12.38 1.10
CA LEU A 167 -15.96 12.98 1.10
C LEU A 167 -16.07 14.46 0.76
N ASN A 168 -15.70 15.33 1.69
CA ASN A 168 -15.73 16.77 1.51
C ASN A 168 -14.31 17.31 1.40
N PHE A 169 -14.02 18.05 0.34
CA PHE A 169 -12.77 18.80 0.24
C PHE A 169 -12.79 19.98 1.21
N ILE A 170 -11.68 20.19 1.91
CA ILE A 170 -11.53 21.27 2.89
C ILE A 170 -10.63 22.36 2.31
N GLU A 171 -9.39 22.00 1.97
CA GLU A 171 -8.40 22.92 1.42
C GLU A 171 -7.25 22.15 0.76
N ALA A 172 -6.36 22.88 0.08
CA ALA A 172 -5.11 22.35 -0.42
C ALA A 172 -3.94 23.19 0.08
N LEU A 173 -2.95 22.53 0.67
CA LEU A 173 -1.73 23.17 1.18
C LEU A 173 -0.59 22.99 0.17
N PRO A 174 0.12 24.07 -0.25
CA PRO A 174 1.30 23.92 -1.08
C PRO A 174 2.43 23.21 -0.31
N VAL A 175 3.24 22.44 -1.02
CA VAL A 175 4.37 21.69 -0.48
C VAL A 175 5.61 21.99 -1.32
N ASP A 176 6.63 22.51 -0.66
CA ASP A 176 7.93 22.79 -1.26
C ASP A 176 8.75 21.49 -1.40
N SER A 177 9.16 21.20 -2.63
CA SER A 177 9.97 20.03 -2.96
C SER A 177 11.36 20.07 -2.32
N THR A 178 11.94 21.26 -2.09
CA THR A 178 13.26 21.39 -1.48
C THR A 178 13.30 20.86 -0.05
N GLU A 179 12.17 20.94 0.67
CA GLU A 179 12.05 20.39 2.02
C GLU A 179 11.68 18.89 1.99
N PHE A 180 10.62 18.53 1.27
CA PHE A 180 9.99 17.21 1.41
C PHE A 180 10.57 16.13 0.49
N PHE A 181 11.23 16.50 -0.62
CA PHE A 181 11.86 15.51 -1.50
C PHE A 181 13.01 14.79 -0.78
N SER A 182 13.80 15.54 0.02
CA SER A 182 14.88 14.95 0.82
C SER A 182 14.35 13.94 1.85
N LYS A 183 13.23 14.24 2.52
CA LYS A 183 12.57 13.35 3.49
C LYS A 183 12.03 12.09 2.81
N LYS A 184 11.36 12.23 1.65
CA LYS A 184 10.88 11.12 0.81
C LYS A 184 12.04 10.17 0.47
N ASN A 185 13.15 10.69 -0.03
CA ASN A 185 14.31 9.88 -0.40
C ASN A 185 14.98 9.21 0.81
N GLN A 186 15.07 9.91 1.95
CA GLN A 186 15.61 9.33 3.18
C GLN A 186 14.76 8.15 3.68
N ARG A 187 13.43 8.25 3.59
CA ARG A 187 12.52 7.16 3.94
C ARG A 187 12.72 5.95 3.05
N ASP A 188 12.74 6.14 1.73
CA ASP A 188 12.95 5.05 0.76
C ASP A 188 14.34 4.40 0.96
N THR A 189 15.38 5.21 1.14
CA THR A 189 16.75 4.72 1.41
C THR A 189 16.82 3.93 2.71
N LYS A 190 16.18 4.42 3.77
CA LYS A 190 16.10 3.72 5.05
C LYS A 190 15.37 2.38 4.92
N ALA A 191 14.23 2.35 4.22
CA ALA A 191 13.47 1.12 3.99
C ALA A 191 14.29 0.06 3.25
N ARG A 192 15.06 0.47 2.22
CA ARG A 192 15.98 -0.44 1.51
C ARG A 192 17.11 -0.94 2.40
N ALA A 193 17.75 -0.05 3.16
CA ALA A 193 18.83 -0.43 4.08
C ALA A 193 18.35 -1.37 5.20
N ASP A 194 17.14 -1.16 5.71
CA ASP A 194 16.55 -2.04 6.73
C ASP A 194 16.18 -3.39 6.12
N TYR A 195 15.65 -3.42 4.90
CA TYR A 195 15.41 -4.66 4.16
C TYR A 195 16.69 -5.48 3.95
N GLU A 196 17.76 -4.84 3.45
CA GLU A 196 19.05 -5.53 3.26
C GLU A 196 19.55 -6.18 4.55
N LYS A 197 19.40 -5.52 5.71
CA LYS A 197 19.77 -6.09 7.01
C LYS A 197 18.92 -7.30 7.39
N ILE A 198 17.65 -7.33 6.97
CA ILE A 198 16.72 -8.44 7.27
C ILE A 198 17.00 -9.63 6.37
N THR A 199 17.42 -9.38 5.12
CA THR A 199 17.57 -10.40 4.08
C THR A 199 19.01 -10.74 3.75
N ASN A 200 19.99 -10.24 4.52
CA ASN A 200 21.40 -10.54 4.33
C ASN A 200 21.78 -12.00 4.68
N ALA A 201 20.86 -12.75 5.28
CA ALA A 201 21.02 -14.15 5.61
C ALA A 201 19.73 -14.91 5.32
N MET A 202 19.89 -16.20 4.99
CA MET A 202 18.78 -17.13 4.86
C MET A 202 18.18 -17.42 6.24
N ASP A 203 16.86 -17.30 6.34
CA ASP A 203 16.10 -17.72 7.52
C ASP A 203 15.90 -19.24 7.49
N ARG A 204 16.86 -19.99 8.05
CA ARG A 204 16.89 -21.46 7.95
C ARG A 204 15.67 -22.16 8.55
N ASP A 205 15.05 -21.53 9.54
CA ASP A 205 13.88 -22.06 10.25
C ASP A 205 12.58 -21.37 9.79
N GLY A 206 12.68 -20.47 8.81
CA GLY A 206 11.59 -19.71 8.25
C GLY A 206 10.67 -20.53 7.35
N VAL A 207 9.41 -20.10 7.27
CA VAL A 207 8.46 -20.64 6.29
C VAL A 207 8.56 -19.82 5.02
N TYR A 208 8.82 -20.47 3.89
CA TYR A 208 8.86 -19.85 2.57
C TYR A 208 7.62 -20.20 1.74
N ILE A 209 7.39 -19.47 0.65
CA ILE A 209 6.24 -19.72 -0.24
C ILE A 209 6.24 -21.16 -0.79
N LEU A 210 7.41 -21.74 -1.09
CA LEU A 210 7.51 -23.12 -1.56
C LEU A 210 7.09 -24.12 -0.49
N ASP A 211 7.33 -23.84 0.79
CA ASP A 211 6.88 -24.69 1.89
C ASP A 211 5.36 -24.67 2.02
N LEU A 212 4.74 -23.51 1.81
CA LEU A 212 3.29 -23.37 1.77
C LEU A 212 2.68 -24.19 0.61
N ILE A 213 3.23 -24.02 -0.60
CA ILE A 213 2.80 -24.77 -1.79
C ILE A 213 2.94 -26.29 -1.57
N ARG A 214 4.03 -26.74 -0.95
CA ARG A 214 4.28 -28.17 -0.69
C ARG A 214 3.30 -28.78 0.31
N LYS A 215 2.86 -28.01 1.30
CA LYS A 215 1.89 -28.46 2.33
C LYS A 215 0.45 -28.56 1.81
N GLU A 216 0.15 -27.97 0.65
CA GLU A 216 -1.17 -28.06 -0.01
C GLU A 216 -1.41 -29.42 -0.68
N LYS A 217 -0.34 -30.17 -0.98
CA LYS A 217 -0.40 -31.48 -1.63
C LYS A 217 -0.60 -32.60 -0.63
#